data_AF-A0A9D9TV49-F1
#
_entry.id   AF-A0A9D9TV49-F1
#
_cell.length_a   1.000
_cell.length_b   1.000
_cell.length_c   1.000
_cell.angle_alpha   90.00
_cell.angle_beta   90.00
_cell.angle_gamma   90.00
#
_symmetry.space_group_name_H-M   'P 1'
#
loop_
_entity.id
_entity.type
_entity.pdbx_description
1 polymer ?
#
loop_
_entity_poly.entity_id
_entity_poly.type
_entity_poly.pdbx_seq_one_letter_code
_entity_poly.pdbx_strand_id
1 'polypeptide(L)'
;MKATAYYILINIKTANGFESIGKFFIGNNSEAADALFYQLQGSSDVDENTMLSMELMETVRELPQNIRIISCSLEQLAFNCRIITKDTFKNINLEDL
;
A
#
# COMPACT_ATOMS: atom_id res chain seq x y z
N MET A 1 22.19 -0.93 -11.01
CA MET A 1 20.75 -1.26 -11.11
C MET A 1 20.00 -0.13 -10.42
N LYS A 2 18.99 0.49 -11.06
CA LYS A 2 18.16 1.46 -10.35
C LYS A 2 17.39 0.73 -9.25
N ALA A 3 17.34 1.31 -8.06
CA ALA A 3 16.72 0.70 -6.89
C ALA A 3 15.21 0.53 -7.11
N THR A 4 14.70 -0.65 -6.76
CA THR A 4 13.27 -0.92 -6.63
C THR A 4 12.72 -0.15 -5.43
N ALA A 5 11.56 0.48 -5.57
CA ALA A 5 10.84 1.10 -4.46
C ALA A 5 9.41 0.55 -4.34
N TYR A 6 8.97 0.37 -3.11
CA TYR A 6 7.65 -0.15 -2.75
C TYR A 6 6.77 0.94 -2.16
N TYR A 7 5.51 0.92 -2.56
CA TYR A 7 4.50 1.88 -2.16
C TYR A 7 3.20 1.17 -1.78
N ILE A 8 2.45 1.78 -0.86
CA ILE A 8 1.05 1.42 -0.63
C ILE A 8 0.18 2.59 -1.05
N LEU A 9 -0.67 2.38 -2.06
CA LEU A 9 -1.61 3.38 -2.58
C LEU A 9 -2.95 3.24 -1.88
N ILE A 10 -3.65 4.36 -1.70
CA ILE A 10 -5.05 4.42 -1.26
C ILE A 10 -5.87 4.86 -2.47
N ASN A 11 -6.85 4.05 -2.85
CA ASN A 11 -7.68 4.30 -4.01
C ASN A 11 -9.16 4.39 -3.61
N ILE A 12 -9.89 5.30 -4.26
CA ILE A 12 -11.34 5.47 -4.10
C ILE A 12 -12.01 5.22 -5.45
N LYS A 13 -13.09 4.45 -5.43
CA LYS A 13 -13.94 4.28 -6.61
C LYS A 13 -14.71 5.56 -6.90
N THR A 14 -14.56 6.07 -8.12
CA THR A 14 -15.31 7.20 -8.67
C THR A 14 -16.18 6.73 -9.84
N ALA A 15 -16.98 7.64 -10.40
CA ALA A 15 -17.74 7.37 -11.63
C ALA A 15 -16.85 7.04 -12.84
N ASN A 16 -15.57 7.44 -12.82
CA ASN A 16 -14.60 7.21 -13.90
C ASN A 16 -13.67 6.02 -13.62
N GLY A 17 -13.91 5.27 -12.54
CA GLY A 17 -13.02 4.20 -12.06
C GLY A 17 -12.30 4.57 -10.77
N PHE A 18 -11.29 3.78 -10.40
CA PHE A 18 -10.51 4.04 -9.19
C PHE A 18 -9.52 5.20 -9.41
N GLU A 19 -9.51 6.13 -8.47
CA GLU A 19 -8.52 7.20 -8.40
C GLU A 19 -7.69 7.08 -7.13
N SER A 20 -6.37 7.23 -7.29
CA SER A 20 -5.46 7.23 -6.15
C SER A 20 -5.47 8.58 -5.46
N ILE A 21 -5.82 8.58 -4.17
CA ILE A 21 -5.92 9.80 -3.35
C ILE A 21 -4.73 9.99 -2.41
N GLY A 22 -3.88 8.96 -2.29
CA GLY A 22 -2.74 8.98 -1.38
C GLY A 22 -1.81 7.81 -1.63
N LYS A 23 -0.54 7.98 -1.24
CA LYS A 23 0.47 6.93 -1.31
C LYS A 23 1.44 7.03 -0.14
N PHE A 24 1.83 5.89 0.39
CA PHE A 24 2.92 5.75 1.36
C PHE A 24 4.15 5.17 0.66
N PHE A 25 5.32 5.75 0.90
CA PHE A 25 6.59 5.10 0.56
C PHE A 25 6.98 4.15 1.70
N ILE A 26 7.25 2.88 1.36
CA ILE A 26 7.52 1.83 2.34
C ILE A 26 9.00 1.48 2.43
N GLY A 27 9.76 1.68 1.35
CA GLY A 27 11.18 1.36 1.28
C GLY A 27 11.55 0.62 -0.01
N ASN A 28 12.68 -0.07 0.01
CA ASN A 28 13.23 -0.83 -1.12
C ASN A 28 13.35 -2.35 -0.83
N ASN A 29 12.87 -2.81 0.32
CA ASN A 29 12.90 -4.21 0.74
C ASN A 29 11.54 -4.89 0.46
N SER A 30 11.53 -5.86 -0.46
CA SER A 30 10.34 -6.61 -0.85
C SER A 30 9.69 -7.39 0.30
N GLU A 31 10.51 -8.08 1.11
CA GLU A 31 10.02 -8.95 2.18
C GLU A 31 9.37 -8.12 3.29
N ALA A 32 9.99 -6.99 3.64
CA ALA A 32 9.42 -6.05 4.61
C ALA A 32 8.12 -5.41 4.08
N ALA A 33 8.06 -5.08 2.79
CA ALA A 33 6.86 -4.52 2.17
C ALA A 33 5.69 -5.51 2.16
N ASP A 34 5.94 -6.77 1.78
CA ASP A 34 4.94 -7.83 1.84
C ASP A 34 4.50 -8.10 3.29
N ALA A 35 5.44 -8.22 4.23
CA ALA A 35 5.15 -8.45 5.65
C ALA A 35 4.32 -7.32 6.26
N LEU A 36 4.56 -6.05 5.88
CA LEU A 36 3.72 -4.93 6.27
C LEU A 36 2.31 -5.05 5.69
N PHE A 37 2.19 -5.36 4.39
CA PHE A 37 0.90 -5.44 3.72
C PHE A 37 0.02 -6.56 4.30
N TYR A 38 0.61 -7.70 4.69
CA TYR A 38 -0.11 -8.79 5.34
C TYR A 38 -0.70 -8.44 6.72
N GLN A 39 -0.23 -7.37 7.36
CA GLN A 39 -0.80 -6.89 8.62
C GLN A 39 -2.03 -6.00 8.43
N LEU A 40 -2.32 -5.59 7.18
CA LEU A 40 -3.44 -4.70 6.89
C LEU A 40 -4.77 -5.46 6.95
N GLN A 41 -5.81 -4.77 7.43
CA GLN A 41 -7.17 -5.25 7.44
C GLN A 41 -7.86 -4.95 6.11
N GLY A 42 -8.61 -5.92 5.62
CA GLY A 42 -9.36 -5.80 4.38
C GLY A 42 -9.70 -7.18 3.84
N SER A 43 -10.21 -7.22 2.62
CA SER A 43 -10.46 -8.47 1.89
C SER A 43 -9.68 -8.47 0.58
N SER A 44 -9.14 -9.63 0.21
CA SER A 44 -8.63 -9.86 -1.16
C SER A 44 -9.74 -9.98 -2.19
N ASP A 45 -10.99 -10.14 -1.75
CA ASP A 45 -12.16 -10.16 -2.62
C ASP A 45 -12.46 -8.71 -3.04
N VAL A 46 -11.80 -8.29 -4.12
CA VAL A 46 -12.04 -7.00 -4.76
C VAL A 46 -12.97 -7.23 -5.94
N ASP A 47 -14.09 -6.53 -5.91
CA ASP A 47 -15.16 -6.66 -6.89
C ASP A 47 -15.64 -5.29 -7.36
N GLU A 48 -16.69 -5.29 -8.19
CA GLU A 48 -17.33 -4.07 -8.67
C GLU A 48 -17.99 -3.24 -7.57
N ASN A 49 -18.26 -3.77 -6.38
CA ASN A 49 -18.86 -3.03 -5.28
C ASN A 49 -17.82 -2.38 -4.35
N THR A 50 -16.54 -2.67 -4.56
CA THR A 50 -15.44 -2.10 -3.78
C THR A 50 -15.38 -0.58 -3.97
N MET A 51 -15.51 0.16 -2.86
CA MET A 51 -15.46 1.63 -2.87
C MET A 51 -14.11 2.20 -2.46
N LEU A 52 -13.40 1.49 -1.59
CA LEU A 52 -12.07 1.86 -1.10
C LEU A 52 -11.17 0.64 -1.23
N SER A 53 -9.95 0.86 -1.72
CA SER A 53 -8.93 -0.18 -1.79
C SER A 53 -7.56 0.35 -1.39
N MET A 54 -6.71 -0.57 -0.97
CA MET A 54 -5.29 -0.33 -0.76
C MET A 54 -4.48 -1.27 -1.64
N GLU A 55 -3.47 -0.75 -2.32
CA GLU A 55 -2.67 -1.48 -3.30
C GLU A 55 -1.18 -1.45 -2.94
N LEU A 56 -0.56 -2.63 -2.84
CA LEU A 56 0.89 -2.76 -2.78
C LEU A 56 1.45 -2.68 -4.20
N MET A 57 2.34 -1.72 -4.44
CA MET A 57 2.93 -1.47 -5.74
C MET A 57 4.45 -1.47 -5.64
N GLU A 58 5.11 -2.09 -6.63
CA GLU A 58 6.54 -2.02 -6.86
C GLU A 58 6.83 -1.08 -8.05
N THR A 59 7.94 -0.36 -7.99
CA THR A 59 8.48 0.37 -9.15
C THR A 59 9.69 -0.37 -9.71
N VAL A 60 9.49 -1.07 -10.82
CA VAL A 60 10.57 -1.77 -11.53
C VAL A 60 10.97 -0.93 -12.74
N ARG A 61 12.20 -0.40 -12.73
CA ARG A 61 12.69 0.51 -13.80
C ARG A 61 11.73 1.70 -14.04
N GLU A 62 11.24 2.30 -12.97
CA GLU A 62 10.24 3.41 -12.97
C GLU A 62 8.83 3.02 -13.45
N LEU A 63 8.60 1.75 -13.82
CA LEU A 63 7.27 1.29 -14.21
C LEU A 63 6.52 0.73 -13.00
N PRO A 64 5.30 1.21 -12.72
CA PRO A 64 4.49 0.71 -11.62
C PRO A 64 3.99 -0.70 -11.94
N GLN A 65 4.19 -1.62 -11.00
CA GLN A 65 3.64 -2.97 -11.02
C GLN A 65 2.81 -3.16 -9.76
N ASN A 66 1.51 -3.42 -9.93
CA ASN A 66 0.66 -3.80 -8.81
C ASN A 66 0.99 -5.25 -8.39
N ILE A 67 1.24 -5.45 -7.10
CA ILE A 67 1.58 -6.74 -6.50
C ILE A 67 0.34 -7.35 -5.84
N ARG A 68 -0.37 -6.56 -5.02
CA ARG A 68 -1.55 -6.99 -4.26
C ARG A 68 -2.53 -5.84 -4.09
N ILE A 69 -3.79 -6.20 -3.96
CA ILE A 69 -4.88 -5.28 -3.65
C ILE A 69 -5.75 -5.86 -2.56
N ILE A 70 -6.25 -5.00 -1.67
CA ILE A 70 -7.33 -5.32 -0.74
C ILE A 70 -8.43 -4.27 -0.82
N SER A 71 -9.69 -4.71 -0.70
CA SER A 71 -10.81 -3.83 -0.39
C SER A 71 -10.83 -3.56 1.11
N CYS A 72 -11.30 -2.38 1.53
CA CYS A 72 -11.39 -2.05 2.95
C CYS A 72 -12.55 -1.09 3.26
N SER A 73 -13.06 -1.10 4.50
CA SER A 73 -13.93 -0.04 5.01
C SER A 73 -13.12 1.21 5.40
N LEU A 74 -13.81 2.30 5.75
CA LEU A 74 -13.14 3.52 6.25
C LEU A 74 -12.44 3.27 7.59
N GLU A 75 -13.04 2.48 8.49
CA GLU A 75 -12.46 2.10 9.78
C GLU A 75 -11.21 1.26 9.58
N GLN A 76 -11.25 0.30 8.65
CA GLN A 76 -10.09 -0.51 8.28
C GLN A 76 -9.00 0.36 7.67
N LEU A 77 -9.34 1.31 6.79
CA LEU A 77 -8.37 2.26 6.24
C LEU A 77 -7.68 3.07 7.34
N ALA A 78 -8.41 3.60 8.32
CA ALA A 78 -7.84 4.32 9.44
C ALA A 78 -6.90 3.43 10.28
N PHE A 79 -7.29 2.18 10.53
CA PHE A 79 -6.43 1.19 11.19
C PHE A 79 -5.15 0.92 10.38
N ASN A 80 -5.28 0.70 9.08
CA ASN A 80 -4.19 0.39 8.16
C ASN A 80 -3.19 1.55 8.10
N CYS A 81 -3.66 2.79 7.96
CA CYS A 81 -2.82 3.98 7.99
C CYS A 81 -2.00 4.07 9.28
N ARG A 82 -2.59 3.71 10.44
CA ARG A 82 -1.86 3.65 11.72
C ARG A 82 -0.75 2.60 11.70
N ILE A 83 -1.02 1.41 11.18
CA ILE A 83 -0.02 0.32 11.08
C ILE A 83 1.11 0.73 10.14
N ILE A 84 0.79 1.18 8.93
CA ILE A 84 1.77 1.64 7.92
C ILE A 84 2.66 2.72 8.52
N THR A 85 2.07 3.77 9.09
CA THR A 85 2.84 4.88 9.68
C THR A 85 3.78 4.38 10.78
N LYS A 86 3.32 3.49 11.66
CA LYS A 86 4.12 2.95 12.76
C LYS A 86 5.30 2.12 12.26
N ASP A 87 5.09 1.24 11.31
CA ASP A 87 6.14 0.35 10.80
C ASP A 87 7.11 1.09 9.88
N THR A 88 6.63 1.99 9.02
CA THR A 88 7.49 2.88 8.23
C THR A 88 8.36 3.76 9.14
N PHE A 89 7.80 4.31 10.23
CA PHE A 89 8.58 5.06 11.21
C PHE A 89 9.71 4.23 11.83
N LYS A 90 9.43 2.99 12.25
CA LYS A 90 10.48 2.12 12.80
C LYS A 90 11.57 1.85 11.78
N ASN A 91 11.21 1.51 10.54
CA ASN A 91 12.19 1.20 9.50
C ASN A 91 13.11 2.39 9.22
N ILE A 92 12.53 3.60 9.05
CA ILE A 92 13.31 4.83 8.81
C ILE A 92 14.23 5.18 9.99
N ASN A 93 13.85 4.88 11.23
CA ASN A 93 14.64 5.25 12.41
C ASN A 93 15.58 4.15 12.91
N LEU A 94 15.40 2.89 12.47
CA LEU A 94 16.25 1.76 12.83
C LEU A 94 17.32 1.49 11.76
N GLU A 95 17.08 1.91 10.52
CA GLU A 95 18.12 2.04 9.50
C GLU A 95 18.69 3.45 9.61
N ASP A 96 19.89 3.60 10.20
CA ASP A 96 20.67 4.84 10.08
C ASP A 96 20.87 5.11 8.58
N LEU A 97 20.17 6.10 8.03
CA LEU A 97 20.26 6.54 6.63
C LEU A 97 21.70 6.75 6.14
#